data_AF-A0A972WD20-F1
#
_entry.id   AF-A0A972WD20-F1
#
_cell.length_a   1.000
_cell.length_b   1.000
_cell.length_c   1.000
_cell.angle_alpha   90.00
_cell.angle_beta   90.00
_cell.angle_gamma   90.00
#
_symmetry.space_group_name_H-M   'P 1'
#
loop_
_entity.id
_entity.type
_entity.pdbx_description
1 polymer ?
#
loop_
_entity_poly.entity_id
_entity_poly.type
_entity_poly.pdbx_seq_one_letter_code
_entity_poly.pdbx_strand_id
1 'polypeptide(L)'
;DELIVIQNGVRPNRVSALKLSEFGLAIASSRLLAANLEQFDEPTLGVVRGDDFYFVANSHWNRFDGEYNLPDGLAGPIVLKVPLD
;
A
#
# COMPACT_ATOMS: atom_id res chain seq x y z
N ASP A 1 -15.36 4.36 10.45
CA ASP A 1 -15.01 4.36 9.02
C ASP A 1 -13.78 5.21 8.78
N GLU A 2 -12.82 4.61 8.08
CA GLU A 2 -11.56 5.17 7.60
C GLU A 2 -11.36 4.72 6.15
N LEU A 3 -10.73 5.56 5.34
CA LEU A 3 -10.27 5.19 4.01
C LEU A 3 -8.82 4.71 4.09
N ILE A 4 -8.58 3.46 3.70
CA ILE A 4 -7.22 2.93 3.61
C ILE A 4 -6.61 3.33 2.27
N VAL A 5 -5.43 3.94 2.32
CA VAL A 5 -4.70 4.41 1.14
C VAL A 5 -3.32 3.79 1.07
N ILE A 6 -3.01 3.19 -0.09
CA ILE A 6 -1.65 2.80 -0.46
C ILE A 6 -1.07 3.96 -1.27
N GLN A 7 0.08 4.47 -0.84
CA GLN A 7 0.78 5.57 -1.48
C GLN A 7 2.10 5.00 -2.03
N ASN A 8 2.05 4.51 -3.26
CA ASN A 8 3.12 3.79 -3.94
C ASN A 8 3.93 4.67 -4.93
N GLY A 9 3.44 5.86 -5.23
CA GLY A 9 4.15 6.90 -6.00
C GLY A 9 4.94 7.90 -5.15
N VAL A 10 5.11 7.65 -3.84
CA VAL A 10 5.83 8.55 -2.91
C VAL A 10 7.10 7.89 -2.37
N ARG A 11 8.01 8.67 -1.80
CA ARG A 11 9.22 8.17 -1.14
C ARG A 11 9.31 8.72 0.29
N PRO A 12 9.29 7.88 1.34
CA PRO A 12 9.10 6.42 1.28
C PRO A 12 7.65 6.04 0.91
N ASN A 13 7.49 4.86 0.28
CA ASN A 13 6.19 4.21 0.09
C ASN A 13 5.53 3.99 1.46
N ARG A 14 4.20 4.11 1.51
CA ARG A 14 3.44 3.96 2.76
C ARG A 14 2.00 3.50 2.57
N VAL A 15 1.44 2.93 3.63
CA VAL A 15 0.02 2.65 3.81
C VAL A 15 -0.49 3.51 4.97
N SER A 16 -1.58 4.24 4.74
CA SER A 16 -2.18 5.12 5.75
C SER A 16 -3.68 4.85 5.87
N ALA A 17 -4.24 5.10 7.03
CA ALA A 17 -5.69 5.21 7.22
C ALA A 17 -6.06 6.68 7.38
N LEU A 18 -7.07 7.11 6.62
CA LEU A 18 -7.57 8.48 6.61
C LEU A 18 -8.96 8.50 7.23
N LYS A 19 -9.12 9.27 8.31
CA LYS A 19 -10.43 9.59 8.84
C LYS A 19 -11.04 10.69 7.98
N LEU A 20 -12.17 10.43 7.35
CA LEU A 20 -12.89 11.45 6.60
C LEU A 20 -13.81 12.26 7.52
N SER A 21 -14.11 13.50 7.14
CA SER A 21 -15.15 14.32 7.77
C SER A 21 -16.53 13.66 7.62
N GLU A 22 -17.52 14.14 8.37
CA GLU A 22 -18.89 13.59 8.39
C GLU A 22 -19.48 13.37 6.99
N PHE A 23 -19.22 14.29 6.06
CA PHE A 23 -19.73 14.22 4.68
C PHE A 23 -18.74 13.58 3.68
N GLY A 24 -17.58 13.10 4.12
CA GLY A 24 -16.57 12.49 3.24
C GLY A 24 -15.81 13.47 2.34
N LEU A 25 -16.01 14.79 2.51
CA LEU A 25 -15.46 15.82 1.62
C LEU A 25 -14.11 16.39 2.06
N ALA A 26 -13.63 15.99 3.24
CA ALA A 26 -12.33 16.41 3.77
C ALA A 26 -11.69 15.29 4.58
N ILE A 27 -10.36 15.31 4.70
CA ILE A 27 -9.62 14.46 5.64
C ILE A 27 -9.63 15.16 7.00
N ALA A 28 -10.21 14.52 8.01
CA ALA A 28 -10.26 15.02 9.39
C ALA A 28 -8.99 14.66 10.17
N SER A 29 -8.44 13.46 9.96
CA SER A 29 -7.16 13.04 10.53
C SER A 29 -6.56 11.89 9.71
N SER A 30 -5.32 11.54 10.00
CA SER A 30 -4.62 10.44 9.34
C SER A 30 -3.70 9.70 10.32
N ARG A 31 -3.58 8.39 10.16
CA ARG A 31 -2.60 7.55 10.87
C ARG A 31 -1.79 6.73 9.88
N LEU A 32 -0.52 6.53 10.20
CA LEU A 32 0.38 5.70 9.41
C LEU A 32 0.24 4.24 9.84
N LEU A 33 0.01 3.33 8.90
CA LEU A 33 -0.08 1.89 9.18
C LEU A 33 1.24 1.17 8.90
N ALA A 34 1.91 1.56 7.82
CA ALA A 34 3.22 1.05 7.44
C ALA A 34 3.94 2.09 6.57
N ALA A 35 5.25 2.23 6.75
CA ALA A 35 6.09 3.01 5.85
C ALA A 35 7.49 2.43 5.78
N ASN A 36 8.12 2.58 4.61
CA ASN A 36 9.53 2.26 4.43
C ASN A 36 9.90 0.83 4.86
N LEU A 37 8.99 -0.13 4.68
CA LEU A 37 9.27 -1.53 4.96
C LEU A 37 10.26 -2.06 3.92
N GLU A 38 11.16 -2.95 4.34
CA GLU A 38 12.18 -3.56 3.46
C GLU A 38 11.55 -4.29 2.27
N GLN A 39 10.36 -4.86 2.47
CA GLN A 39 9.60 -5.58 1.45
C GLN A 39 8.93 -4.67 0.41
N PHE A 40 8.93 -3.34 0.59
CA PHE A 40 8.25 -2.42 -0.33
C PHE A 40 9.02 -2.28 -1.65
N ASP A 41 8.57 -3.01 -2.66
CA ASP A 41 8.97 -2.87 -4.06
C ASP A 41 7.76 -2.44 -4.91
N GLU A 42 7.31 -1.23 -4.62
CA GLU A 42 6.04 -0.64 -5.07
C GLU A 42 4.79 -1.42 -4.58
N PRO A 43 4.28 -1.12 -3.36
CA PRO A 43 3.08 -1.76 -2.84
C PRO A 43 1.85 -1.39 -3.68
N THR A 44 0.88 -2.28 -3.78
CA THR A 44 -0.36 -2.04 -4.54
C THR A 44 -1.51 -2.81 -3.92
N LEU A 45 -2.72 -2.53 -4.42
CA LEU A 45 -4.00 -3.22 -4.21
C LEU A 45 -4.12 -4.01 -2.89
N GLY A 46 -5.06 -3.61 -2.05
CA GLY A 46 -5.33 -4.33 -0.81
C GLY A 46 -6.81 -4.62 -0.58
N VAL A 47 -7.07 -5.44 0.42
CA VAL A 47 -8.40 -5.82 0.87
C VAL A 47 -8.45 -5.82 2.39
N VAL A 48 -9.57 -5.36 2.94
CA VAL A 48 -9.87 -5.49 4.36
C VAL A 48 -10.55 -6.83 4.61
N ARG A 49 -10.09 -7.59 5.60
CA ARG A 49 -10.73 -8.82 6.06
C ARG A 49 -10.74 -8.86 7.58
N GLY A 50 -11.91 -8.69 8.18
CA GLY A 50 -12.03 -8.49 9.63
C GLY A 50 -11.35 -7.19 10.02
N ASP A 51 -10.49 -7.25 11.02
CA ASP A 51 -9.79 -6.11 11.61
C ASP A 51 -8.41 -5.86 10.98
N ASP A 52 -8.16 -6.49 9.83
CA ASP A 52 -6.86 -6.47 9.17
C ASP A 52 -6.96 -5.94 7.74
N PHE A 53 -5.91 -5.22 7.32
CA PHE A 53 -5.68 -4.87 5.93
C PHE A 53 -4.54 -5.69 5.33
N TYR A 54 -4.82 -6.39 4.24
CA TYR A 54 -3.88 -7.19 3.47
C TYR A 54 -3.56 -6.48 2.16
N PHE A 55 -2.30 -6.45 1.76
CA PHE A 55 -1.88 -5.80 0.50
C PHE A 55 -0.63 -6.42 -0.11
N VAL A 56 -0.46 -6.26 -1.42
CA VAL A 56 0.73 -6.72 -2.14
C VAL A 56 1.85 -5.69 -1.93
N ALA A 57 2.99 -6.11 -1.41
CA ALA A 57 4.11 -5.22 -1.07
C ALA A 57 5.09 -4.98 -2.24
N ASN A 58 5.14 -5.92 -3.19
CA ASN A 58 6.05 -5.93 -4.34
C ASN A 58 5.29 -6.16 -5.65
N SER A 59 4.56 -5.15 -6.13
CA SER A 59 3.83 -5.28 -7.40
C SER A 59 4.75 -5.47 -8.62
N HIS A 60 6.03 -5.12 -8.48
CA HIS A 60 7.03 -5.09 -9.53
C HIS A 60 6.70 -4.17 -10.69
N TRP A 61 5.72 -3.26 -10.55
CA TRP A 61 5.39 -2.30 -11.59
C TRP A 61 6.59 -1.40 -11.94
N ASN A 62 7.31 -0.92 -10.94
CA ASN A 62 8.58 -0.21 -11.08
C ASN A 62 9.73 -1.00 -11.74
N ARG A 63 9.55 -2.30 -11.99
CA ARG A 63 10.59 -3.17 -12.55
C ARG A 63 10.46 -3.36 -14.06
N PHE A 64 9.33 -2.97 -14.64
CA PHE A 64 9.21 -2.91 -16.10
C PHE A 64 10.14 -1.85 -16.67
N ASP A 65 10.87 -2.20 -17.73
CA ASP A 65 11.64 -1.23 -18.49
C ASP A 65 10.77 -0.46 -19.52
N GLY A 66 11.40 0.44 -20.28
CA GLY A 66 10.72 1.22 -21.31
C GLY A 66 10.22 0.41 -22.51
N GLU A 67 10.59 -0.86 -22.61
CA GLU A 67 10.18 -1.80 -23.66
C GLU A 67 9.18 -2.85 -23.15
N TYR A 68 8.69 -2.68 -21.92
CA TYR A 68 7.74 -3.57 -21.24
C TYR A 68 8.31 -4.95 -20.87
N ASN A 69 9.63 -5.09 -20.77
CA ASN A 69 10.25 -6.30 -20.24
C ASN A 69 10.36 -6.26 -18.72
N LEU A 70 10.28 -7.42 -18.09
CA LEU A 70 10.61 -7.62 -16.68
C LEU A 70 11.97 -8.32 -16.56
N PRO A 71 12.79 -7.96 -15.56
CA PRO A 71 14.00 -8.71 -15.27
C PRO A 71 13.67 -10.10 -14.71
N ASP A 72 14.57 -11.05 -14.94
CA ASP A 72 14.53 -12.36 -14.29
C ASP A 72 14.84 -12.26 -12.79
N GLY A 73 14.52 -13.32 -12.06
CA GLY A 73 14.90 -13.46 -10.66
C GLY A 73 14.10 -12.61 -9.66
N LEU A 74 12.95 -12.07 -10.09
CA LEU A 74 12.03 -11.40 -9.18
C LEU A 74 11.47 -12.38 -8.13
N ALA A 75 11.32 -11.89 -6.90
CA ALA A 75 10.66 -12.64 -5.85
C ALA A 75 9.19 -12.89 -6.22
N GLY A 76 8.58 -13.93 -5.65
CA GLY A 76 7.14 -14.11 -5.71
C GLY A 76 6.38 -12.97 -5.00
N PRO A 77 5.06 -12.87 -5.18
CA PRO A 77 4.26 -11.84 -4.51
C PRO A 77 4.34 -11.99 -2.98
N ILE A 78 4.66 -10.89 -2.32
CA ILE A 78 4.72 -10.72 -0.88
C ILE A 78 3.43 -10.02 -0.47
N VAL A 79 2.60 -10.73 0.29
CA VAL A 79 1.39 -10.15 0.91
C VAL A 79 1.73 -9.80 2.35
N LEU A 80 1.58 -8.53 2.69
CA LEU A 80 1.72 -8.06 4.07
C LEU A 80 0.35 -7.80 4.68
N LYS A 81 0.31 -7.86 6.01
CA LYS A 81 -0.86 -7.59 6.84
C LYS A 81 -0.52 -6.47 7.82
N VAL A 82 -1.43 -5.52 8.00
CA VAL A 82 -1.41 -4.56 9.11
C VAL A 82 -2.75 -4.60 9.88
N PRO A 83 -2.73 -4.53 11.21
CA PRO A 83 -3.96 -4.39 12.00
C PRO A 83 -4.58 -2.99 11.79
N LEU A 84 -5.91 -2.90 11.86
CA LEU A 84 -6.65 -1.65 11.76
C LEU A 84 -7.06 -1.09 13.14
N ASP A 85 -6.82 -1.82 14.21
CA ASP A 85 -7.13 -1.46 15.59
C ASP A 85 -6.13 -0.48 16.23
#